data_AF-A0A4Y2PX35-F1
#
_entry.id   AF-A0A4Y2PX35-F1
#
_cell.length_a   1.000
_cell.length_b   1.000
_cell.length_c   1.000
_cell.angle_alpha   90.00
_cell.angle_beta   90.00
_cell.angle_gamma   90.00
#
_symmetry.space_group_name_H-M   'P 1'
#
loop_
_entity.id
_entity.type
_entity.pdbx_description
1 polymer ?
#
loop_
_entity_poly.entity_id
_entity_poly.type
_entity_poly.pdbx_seq_one_letter_code
_entity_poly.pdbx_strand_id
1 'polypeptide(L)'
;MFSKQEQRSWIKIECARGRTARQCHRGLQEVCGESALLCRTVARWVTAFNKGRQNVTDMRRPGRPSVSEDEVYAVAAYWTVIYAIRFVSWP
;
A
#
# COMPACT_ATOMS: atom_id res chain seq x y z
N MET A 1 -18.40 -0.18 17.89
CA MET A 1 -18.15 0.81 16.81
C MET A 1 -17.19 0.18 15.82
N PHE A 2 -17.55 0.06 14.55
CA PHE A 2 -16.69 -0.59 13.56
C PHE A 2 -15.43 0.25 13.30
N SER A 3 -14.27 -0.38 13.46
CA SER A 3 -12.99 0.22 13.11
C SER A 3 -12.92 0.50 11.60
N LYS A 4 -12.07 1.45 11.22
CA LYS A 4 -11.83 1.77 9.79
C LYS A 4 -11.34 0.55 9.00
N GLN A 5 -10.63 -0.38 9.65
CA GLN A 5 -10.12 -1.58 9.00
C GLN A 5 -11.23 -2.61 8.75
N GLU A 6 -12.14 -2.81 9.70
CA GLU A 6 -13.31 -3.68 9.52
C GLU A 6 -14.23 -3.16 8.41
N GLN A 7 -14.45 -1.84 8.35
CA GLN A 7 -15.22 -1.23 7.27
C GLN A 7 -14.58 -1.48 5.90
N ARG A 8 -13.24 -1.44 5.79
CA ARG A 8 -12.53 -1.76 4.55
C ARG A 8 -12.58 -3.25 4.22
N SER A 9 -12.57 -4.14 5.22
CA SER A 9 -12.74 -5.59 5.02
C SER A 9 -14.12 -5.90 4.46
N TRP A 10 -15.15 -5.24 4.99
CA TRP A 10 -16.51 -5.35 4.47
C TRP A 10 -16.60 -4.85 3.03
N ILE A 11 -16.01 -3.69 2.70
CA ILE A 11 -15.95 -3.20 1.31
C ILE A 11 -15.28 -4.23 0.39
N LYS A 12 -14.20 -4.89 0.81
CA LYS A 12 -13.52 -5.93 0.02
C LYS A 12 -14.47 -7.07 -0.34
N ILE A 13 -15.25 -7.56 0.63
CA ILE A 13 -16.24 -8.62 0.42
C ILE A 13 -17.34 -8.15 -0.55
N GLU A 14 -17.88 -6.95 -0.34
CA GLU A 14 -18.93 -6.41 -1.22
C GLU A 14 -18.44 -6.11 -2.65
N CYS A 15 -17.19 -5.70 -2.79
CA CYS A 15 -16.55 -5.52 -4.10
C CYS A 15 -16.41 -6.86 -4.83
N ALA A 16 -16.05 -7.93 -4.11
CA ALA A 16 -16.01 -9.29 -4.67
C ALA A 16 -17.40 -9.81 -5.08
N ARG A 17 -18.48 -9.31 -4.44
CA ARG A 17 -19.87 -9.56 -4.84
C ARG A 17 -20.33 -8.72 -6.03
N GLY A 18 -19.44 -7.89 -6.61
CA GLY A 18 -19.76 -7.03 -7.75
C GLY A 18 -20.54 -5.75 -7.38
N ARG A 19 -20.62 -5.38 -6.09
CA ARG A 19 -21.28 -4.13 -5.71
C ARG A 19 -20.47 -2.90 -6.12
N THR A 20 -21.19 -1.86 -6.52
CA THR A 20 -20.61 -0.56 -6.87
C THR A 20 -20.23 0.24 -5.61
N ALA A 21 -19.33 1.21 -5.75
CA ALA A 21 -18.92 2.06 -4.63
C ALA A 21 -20.09 2.80 -3.95
N ARG A 22 -21.12 3.19 -4.71
CA ARG A 22 -22.33 3.81 -4.16
C ARG A 22 -23.14 2.84 -3.28
N GLN A 23 -23.29 1.59 -3.72
CA GLN A 23 -23.97 0.55 -2.93
C GLN A 23 -23.18 0.21 -1.66
N CYS A 24 -21.86 0.09 -1.78
CA CYS A 24 -21.00 -0.11 -0.61
C CYS A 24 -21.10 1.06 0.38
N HIS A 25 -21.10 2.31 -0.09
CA HIS A 25 -21.22 3.46 0.80
C HIS A 25 -22.57 3.50 1.53
N ARG A 26 -23.67 3.19 0.84
CA ARG A 26 -25.01 3.12 1.43
C ARG A 26 -25.09 2.06 2.53
N GLY A 27 -24.63 0.83 2.25
CA GLY A 27 -24.63 -0.23 3.26
C GLY A 27 -23.73 0.09 4.46
N LEU A 28 -22.58 0.76 4.22
CA LEU A 28 -21.75 1.26 5.32
C LEU A 28 -22.45 2.33 6.16
N GLN A 29 -23.21 3.22 5.52
CA GLN A 29 -23.95 4.28 6.21
C GLN A 29 -25.11 3.72 7.04
N GLU A 30 -25.79 2.68 6.55
CA GLU A 30 -26.85 1.98 7.29
C GLU A 30 -26.31 1.28 8.55
N VAL A 31 -25.12 0.68 8.48
CA VAL A 31 -24.55 -0.10 9.61
C VAL A 31 -23.72 0.77 10.57
N CYS A 32 -22.94 1.71 10.04
CA CYS A 32 -21.98 2.50 10.82
C CYS A 32 -22.45 3.94 11.09
N GLY A 33 -23.53 4.40 10.46
CA GLY A 33 -24.04 5.77 10.62
C GLY A 33 -22.96 6.82 10.35
N GLU A 34 -22.79 7.75 11.30
CA GLU A 34 -21.78 8.82 11.24
C GLU A 34 -20.33 8.30 11.25
N SER A 35 -20.10 7.10 11.79
CA SER A 35 -18.76 6.49 11.81
C SER A 35 -18.36 5.83 10.48
N ALA A 36 -19.24 5.86 9.48
CA ALA A 36 -19.01 5.29 8.16
C ALA A 36 -17.88 6.00 7.40
N LEU A 37 -17.11 5.24 6.63
CA LEU A 37 -16.14 5.80 5.69
C LEU A 37 -16.83 6.72 4.66
N LEU A 38 -16.23 7.89 4.45
CA LEU A 38 -16.68 8.83 3.42
C LEU A 38 -16.74 8.18 2.04
N CYS A 39 -17.72 8.58 1.22
CA CYS A 39 -17.92 8.10 -0.15
C CYS A 39 -16.62 8.11 -0.99
N ARG A 40 -15.83 9.20 -0.92
CA ARG A 40 -14.53 9.31 -1.62
C ARG A 40 -13.54 8.20 -1.23
N THR A 41 -13.53 7.83 0.04
CA THR A 41 -12.66 6.79 0.58
C THR A 41 -13.14 5.42 0.14
N VAL A 42 -14.45 5.17 0.19
CA VAL A 42 -15.07 3.94 -0.30
C VAL A 42 -14.75 3.74 -1.79
N ALA A 43 -14.92 4.76 -2.62
CA ALA A 43 -14.62 4.70 -4.05
C ALA A 43 -13.15 4.37 -4.32
N ARG A 44 -12.22 4.98 -3.57
CA ARG A 44 -10.79 4.67 -3.67
C ARG A 44 -10.49 3.21 -3.32
N TRP A 45 -11.12 2.66 -2.27
CA TRP A 45 -10.94 1.26 -1.87
C TRP A 45 -11.55 0.28 -2.88
N VAL A 46 -12.78 0.52 -3.34
CA VAL A 46 -13.42 -0.28 -4.39
C VAL A 46 -12.57 -0.30 -5.66
N THR A 47 -12.05 0.85 -6.09
CA THR A 47 -11.15 0.91 -7.26
C THR A 47 -9.87 0.12 -7.03
N ALA A 48 -9.28 0.19 -5.83
CA ALA A 48 -8.08 -0.56 -5.50
C ALA A 48 -8.33 -2.08 -5.47
N PHE A 49 -9.46 -2.52 -4.91
CA PHE A 49 -9.86 -3.93 -4.89
C PHE A 49 -10.16 -4.46 -6.29
N ASN A 50 -10.82 -3.68 -7.14
CA ASN A 50 -11.02 -4.01 -8.55
C ASN A 50 -9.70 -4.13 -9.33
N LYS A 51 -8.66 -3.41 -8.92
CA LYS A 51 -7.29 -3.54 -9.47
C LYS A 51 -6.51 -4.74 -8.90
N GLY A 52 -7.15 -5.60 -8.10
CA GLY A 52 -6.52 -6.79 -7.53
C GLY A 52 -5.81 -6.59 -6.19
N ARG A 53 -5.96 -5.43 -5.53
CA ARG A 53 -5.41 -5.23 -4.19
C ARG A 53 -6.06 -6.21 -3.22
N GLN A 54 -5.25 -6.97 -2.47
CA GLN A 54 -5.79 -7.88 -1.44
C GLN A 54 -5.67 -7.33 -0.01
N ASN A 55 -4.73 -6.41 0.23
CA ASN A 55 -4.53 -5.87 1.56
C ASN A 55 -5.65 -4.89 1.94
N VAL A 56 -5.96 -4.86 3.24
CA VAL A 56 -6.99 -3.98 3.83
C VAL A 56 -6.36 -2.82 4.62
N THR A 57 -5.05 -2.94 4.88
CA THR A 57 -4.23 -1.95 5.57
C THR A 57 -3.71 -0.93 4.58
N ASP A 58 -3.45 0.29 5.05
CA ASP A 58 -2.75 1.26 4.20
C ASP A 58 -1.34 0.74 3.91
N MET A 59 -0.93 0.80 2.64
CA MET A 59 0.45 0.43 2.29
C MET A 59 1.40 1.39 2.99
N ARG A 60 2.51 0.84 3.49
CA ARG A 60 3.56 1.65 4.12
C ARG A 60 3.96 2.73 3.10
N ARG A 61 3.82 4.00 3.48
CA ARG A 61 4.29 5.09 2.64
C ARG A 61 5.80 4.92 2.52
N PRO A 62 6.38 4.94 1.31
CA PRO A 62 7.83 5.08 1.20
C PRO A 62 8.18 6.36 1.96
N GLY A 63 8.90 6.21 3.07
CA GLY A 63 9.43 7.33 3.80
C GLY A 63 10.49 8.04 2.97
N ARG A 64 10.96 9.19 3.45
CA ARG A 64 12.26 9.70 3.00
C ARG A 64 13.30 8.62 3.33
N PRO A 65 14.11 8.14 2.36
CA PRO A 65 15.21 7.24 2.70
C PRO A 65 16.09 7.91 3.74
N SER A 66 16.36 7.20 4.84
CA SER A 66 17.20 7.67 5.96
C SER A 66 18.70 7.52 5.67
N VAL A 67 19.04 6.94 4.53
CA VAL A 67 20.41 6.69 4.09
C VAL A 67 21.01 8.02 3.65
N SER A 68 22.11 8.41 4.29
CA SER A 68 22.90 9.58 3.85
C SER A 68 23.51 9.30 2.48
N GLU A 69 23.68 10.34 1.67
CA GLU A 69 24.34 10.18 0.37
C GLU A 69 25.74 9.55 0.54
N ASP A 70 26.42 9.83 1.64
CA ASP A 70 27.71 9.26 2.02
C ASP A 70 27.69 7.72 2.16
N GLU A 71 26.62 7.15 2.73
CA GLU A 71 26.46 5.69 2.84
C GLU A 71 26.24 5.05 1.46
N VAL A 72 25.54 5.73 0.55
CA VAL A 72 25.36 5.27 -0.84
C VAL A 72 26.69 5.29 -1.61
N TYR A 73 27.47 6.36 -1.46
CA TYR A 73 28.80 6.47 -2.08
C TYR A 73 29.78 5.45 -1.50
N ALA A 74 29.76 5.19 -0.20
CA ALA A 74 30.61 4.20 0.44
C ALA A 74 30.33 2.77 -0.09
N VAL A 75 29.05 2.40 -0.24
CA VAL A 75 28.67 1.10 -0.81
C VAL A 75 29.07 1.02 -2.28
N ALA A 76 28.84 2.06 -3.08
CA ALA A 76 29.25 2.08 -4.48
C ALA A 76 30.78 1.97 -4.67
N ALA A 77 31.55 2.66 -3.83
CA ALA A 77 33.01 2.58 -3.82
C ALA A 77 33.50 1.19 -3.43
N TYR A 78 32.88 0.58 -2.40
CA TYR A 78 33.20 -0.78 -1.97
C TYR A 78 32.99 -1.81 -3.08
N TRP A 79 31.86 -1.76 -3.79
CA TRP A 79 31.62 -2.63 -4.94
C TRP A 79 32.64 -2.39 -6.06
N THR A 80 32.96 -1.12 -6.37
CA THR A 80 33.95 -0.78 -7.41
C THR A 80 35.32 -1.35 -7.08
N VAL A 81 35.75 -1.24 -5.82
CA VAL A 81 37.03 -1.81 -5.34
C VAL A 81 37.02 -3.34 -5.43
N ILE A 82 35.93 -4.00 -5.03
CA ILE A 82 35.80 -5.46 -5.16
C ILE A 82 35.86 -5.90 -6.62
N TYR A 83 35.12 -5.24 -7.51
CA TYR A 83 35.14 -5.57 -8.94
C TYR A 83 36.52 -5.33 -9.56
N ALA A 84 37.21 -4.25 -9.18
CA ALA A 84 38.58 -3.97 -9.64
C ALA A 84 39.60 -5.00 -9.14
N ILE A 85 39.55 -5.38 -7.86
CA ILE A 85 40.41 -6.44 -7.30
C ILE A 85 40.13 -7.78 -8.00
N ARG A 86 38.85 -8.08 -8.25
CA ARG A 86 38.45 -9.29 -8.96
C ARG A 86 38.87 -9.31 -10.44
N PHE A 87 39.04 -8.14 -11.07
CA PHE A 87 39.55 -8.01 -12.44
C PHE A 87 41.09 -8.04 -12.50
N VAL A 88 41.79 -7.51 -11.50
CA VAL A 88 43.27 -7.51 -11.43
C VAL A 88 43.83 -8.86 -10.99
N SER A 89 43.05 -9.66 -10.25
CA SER A 89 43.44 -10.99 -9.79
C SER A 89 42.94 -12.14 -10.69
N TRP A 90 42.40 -11.82 -11.88
CA TRP A 90 41.99 -12.80 -12.89
C TRP A 90 43.12 -13.01 -13.90
N PRO A 91 43.76 -14.20 -13.96
CA PRO A 91 44.77 -14.51 -14.98
C PRO A 91 44.18 -14.69 -16.38
#